data_AF-A0A840X5Q2-F1
#
_entry.id   AF-A0A840X5Q2-F1
#
_cell.length_a   1.000
_cell.length_b   1.000
_cell.length_c   1.000
_cell.angle_alpha   90.00
_cell.angle_beta   90.00
_cell.angle_gamma   90.00
#
_symmetry.space_group_name_H-M   'P 1'
#
loop_
_entity.id
_entity.type
_entity.pdbx_description
1 polymer ?
#
loop_
_entity_poly.entity_id
_entity_poly.type
_entity_poly.pdbx_seq_one_letter_code
_entity_poly.pdbx_strand_id
1 'polypeptide(L)' 'MKRSRFSEEQIIAILKQQASGMATANVCREHGISSATFYKWKLARKVQA' A
#
# COMPACT_ATOMS: atom_id res chain seq x y z
N MET A 1 -16.44 1.97 -12.77
CA MET A 1 -15.06 2.18 -12.25
C MET A 1 -14.24 0.96 -12.61
N LYS A 2 -13.04 1.10 -13.19
CA LYS A 2 -12.16 -0.05 -13.43
C LYS A 2 -11.88 -0.71 -12.08
N ARG A 3 -12.03 -2.04 -12.00
CA ARG A 3 -11.66 -2.78 -10.78
C ARG A 3 -10.20 -2.46 -10.48
N SER A 4 -9.92 -2.09 -9.22
CA SER A 4 -8.53 -1.95 -8.76
C SER A 4 -7.79 -3.26 -9.05
N ARG A 5 -6.54 -3.15 -9.52
CA ARG A 5 -5.68 -4.31 -9.76
C ARG A 5 -5.35 -5.08 -8.46
N PHE A 6 -5.53 -4.42 -7.32
CA PHE A 6 -5.33 -4.97 -5.98
C PHE A 6 -6.66 -5.00 -5.22
N SER A 7 -6.91 -6.09 -4.49
CA SER A 7 -8.01 -6.19 -3.53
C SER A 7 -7.77 -5.34 -2.29
N GLU A 8 -8.81 -5.11 -1.50
CA GLU A 8 -8.72 -4.37 -0.24
C GLU A 8 -7.73 -5.05 0.72
N GLU A 9 -7.78 -6.39 0.82
CA GLU A 9 -6.92 -7.19 1.67
C GLU A 9 -5.45 -7.09 1.24
N GLN A 10 -5.19 -7.12 -0.08
CA GLN A 10 -3.85 -6.93 -0.61
C GLN A 10 -3.30 -5.54 -0.28
N ILE A 11 -4.11 -4.49 -0.43
CA ILE A 11 -3.71 -3.13 -0.07
C ILE A 11 -3.36 -3.04 1.42
N ILE A 12 -4.19 -3.63 2.30
CA ILE A 12 -3.93 -3.65 3.75
C ILE A 12 -2.65 -4.41 4.07
N ALA A 13 -2.40 -5.56 3.44
CA ALA A 13 -1.17 -6.34 3.63
C ALA A 13 0.09 -5.54 3.24
N ILE A 14 0.04 -4.84 2.10
CA ILE A 14 1.13 -3.98 1.61
C ILE A 14 1.39 -2.83 2.59
N LEU A 15 0.34 -2.18 3.10
CA LEU A 15 0.48 -1.11 4.11
C LEU A 15 1.09 -1.64 5.42
N LYS A 16 0.72 -2.86 5.84
CA LYS A 16 1.29 -3.50 7.04
C LYS A 16 2.76 -3.85 6.89
N GLN A 17 3.25 -4.24 5.71
CA GLN A 17 4.67 -4.47 5.47
C GLN A 17 5.51 -3.21 5.70
N GLN A 18 4.99 -2.04 5.31
CA GLN A 18 5.64 -0.76 5.63
C GLN A 18 5.61 -0.47 7.13
N ALA A 19 4.48 -0.77 7.79
CA ALA A 19 4.32 -0.57 9.23
C ALA A 19 5.23 -1.50 10.05
N SER A 20 5.55 -2.70 9.55
CA SER A 20 6.51 -3.63 10.17
C SER A 20 7.98 -3.24 9.97
N GLY A 21 8.26 -2.03 9.46
CA GLY A 21 9.60 -1.48 9.34
C GLY A 21 10.21 -1.55 7.94
N MET A 22 9.50 -2.07 6.92
CA MET A 22 10.00 -2.05 5.55
C MET A 22 9.96 -0.63 4.99
N ALA A 23 11.05 -0.21 4.33
CA ALA A 23 11.08 1.07 3.63
C ALA A 23 10.00 1.14 2.53
N THR A 24 9.27 2.25 2.45
CA THR A 24 8.22 2.46 1.43
C THR A 24 8.72 2.25 0.01
N ALA A 25 9.97 2.62 -0.29
CA ALA A 25 10.58 2.40 -1.60
C ALA A 25 10.68 0.91 -1.96
N ASN A 26 11.03 0.06 -0.99
CA ASN A 26 11.13 -1.39 -1.19
C ASN A 26 9.74 -1.99 -1.41
N VAL A 27 8.77 -1.62 -0.57
CA VAL A 27 7.36 -2.03 -0.72
C VAL A 27 6.82 -1.63 -2.10
N CYS A 28 7.09 -0.41 -2.55
CA CYS A 28 6.66 0.07 -3.86
C CYS A 28 7.27 -0.74 -5.01
N ARG A 29 8.57 -1.05 -4.91
CA ARG A 29 9.30 -1.82 -5.92
C ARG A 29 8.85 -3.28 -5.97
N GLU A 30 8.65 -3.92 -4.82
CA GLU A 30 8.22 -5.32 -4.71
C GLU A 30 6.82 -5.53 -5.32
N HIS A 31 5.89 -4.62 -5.03
CA HIS A 31 4.50 -4.73 -5.49
C HIS A 31 4.23 -4.04 -6.84
N GLY A 32 5.25 -3.43 -7.44
CA GLY A 32 5.12 -2.72 -8.72
C GLY A 32 4.12 -1.55 -8.66
N ILE A 33 4.15 -0.78 -7.57
CA ILE A 33 3.31 0.39 -7.35
C ILE A 33 4.17 1.64 -7.18
N SER A 34 3.62 2.80 -7.52
CA SER A 34 4.29 4.07 -7.24
C SER A 34 4.07 4.49 -5.78
N SER A 35 5.00 5.28 -5.23
CA SER A 35 4.85 5.87 -3.90
C SER A 35 3.59 6.73 -3.80
N ALA A 36 3.19 7.41 -4.88
CA ALA A 36 1.94 8.17 -4.93
C ALA A 36 0.72 7.27 -4.69
N THR A 37 0.67 6.08 -5.29
CA THR A 37 -0.41 5.11 -5.07
C THR A 37 -0.40 4.60 -3.63
N PHE A 38 0.78 4.28 -3.09
CA PHE A 38 0.93 3.87 -1.70
C PHE A 38 0.39 4.92 -0.71
N TYR A 39 0.77 6.18 -0.87
CA TYR A 39 0.28 7.25 0.01
C TYR A 39 -1.21 7.53 -0.17
N LYS A 40 -1.75 7.43 -1.41
CA LYS A 40 -3.20 7.49 -1.63
C LYS A 40 -3.93 6.40 -0.85
N TRP A 41 -3.40 5.18 -0.83
CA TRP A 41 -3.99 4.09 -0.04
C TRP A 41 -3.91 4.37 1.45
N LYS A 42 -2.77 4.84 1.95
CA LYS A 42 -2.56 5.19 3.37
C LYS A 42 -3.45 6.34 3.86
N LEU A 43 -3.77 7.30 2.97
CA LEU A 43 -4.70 8.39 3.28
C LEU A 43 -6.16 7.91 3.25
N ALA A 44 -6.53 7.12 2.25
CA ALA A 44 -7.89 6.60 2.10
C ALA A 44 -8.25 5.56 3.16
N ARG A 45 -7.26 4.78 3.58
CA ARG A 45 -7.37 3.73 4.59
C ARG A 45 -6.49 4.18 5.74
N LYS A 46 -7.08 4.90 6.69
CA LYS A 46 -6.45 5.18 7.99
C LYS A 46 -6.15 3.83 8.65
N VAL A 47 -5.03 3.22 8.29
CA VAL A 47 -4.46 2.11 9.05
C VAL A 47 -4.07 2.76 10.36
N GLN A 48 -4.92 2.55 11.38
CA GLN A 48 -4.61 2.95 12.74
C GLN A 48 -3.26 2.34 13.07
N ALA A 49 -2.35 3.20 13.54
CA ALA A 49 -1.05 2.81 14.05
C ALA A 49 -1.19 1.79 15.17
#